data_AF-A0A7C1GMK6-F1
#
_entry.id   AF-A0A7C1GMK6-F1
#
_cell.length_a   1.000
_cell.length_b   1.000
_cell.length_c   1.000
_cell.angle_alpha   90.00
_cell.angle_beta   90.00
_cell.angle_gamma   90.00
#
_symmetry.space_group_name_H-M   'P 1'
#
loop_
_entity.id
_entity.type
_entity.pdbx_description
1 polymer ?
#
loop_
_entity_poly.entity_id
_entity_poly.type
_entity_poly.pdbx_seq_one_letter_code
_entity_poly.pdbx_strand_id
1 'polypeptide(L)'
;MKRNIYLSKLTLKEAQEKFYKTLLKYKLAQPLKRELVSTEDSLGRITAEPIFARISSPYYQAAAMDGVVVRAGDTYEASESSPITLKINQDFHFINTGNPIPFGFDAVIKIEDINPLNEFKREKNKDISNGFNDDSKEENIKEIKIFSAVFPGQHIRNIGEDIVANQLIIPVNHKIRPVDIGALLAGGVNQLFARRKPKVAVIPTGDELIPPGEEISAGKIIEYISKVIKGLIYEWGGKARVYEIVKDIPVDLKWILLEAASQNDVVVVLAGSSAGSKDFTSEIVKSIGDVVVHGVAIMPGKPTILGIIDDTPLIGLPGYPISAIIAAEQFLKPLIFRKLGLIVKRREEIKVHMAHKVVSRLGDEEFLRVKLGNIDGKIMAYPLSRGAGVVTSLVEADALIRIPLLKEGVDFGEEVEAELLEDLNKIKNNIIVTGSHDLVLDILRNELQEEFSDFNLVSFNVGSMGGLLALKQKRTHLATAHLLDPESGEYNFPYIKKMFPQRELMVVNLTDREQGIMIKRGNPKNIKGIDDLVKKDIK
;
A
#
# COMPACT_ATOMS: atom_id res chain seq x y z
N MET A 1 -5.25 38.47 28.40
CA MET A 1 -5.93 37.45 27.56
C MET A 1 -5.65 36.06 28.13
N LYS A 2 -6.66 35.32 28.55
CA LYS A 2 -6.50 33.89 28.91
C LYS A 2 -6.16 33.13 27.62
N ARG A 3 -4.99 32.48 27.55
CA ARG A 3 -4.68 31.55 26.46
C ARG A 3 -5.59 30.33 26.65
N ASN A 4 -6.64 30.20 25.82
CA ASN A 4 -7.45 28.98 25.76
C ASN A 4 -6.65 27.92 25.01
N ILE A 5 -5.71 27.26 25.71
CA ILE A 5 -4.70 26.44 25.05
C ILE A 5 -5.31 25.18 24.42
N TYR A 6 -6.37 24.58 24.98
CA TYR A 6 -7.23 23.57 24.31
C TYR A 6 -8.57 23.46 25.05
N LEU A 7 -9.69 23.31 24.33
CA LEU A 7 -11.00 22.94 24.92
C LEU A 7 -10.95 21.44 25.31
N SER A 8 -10.50 21.12 26.53
CA SER A 8 -10.47 19.75 27.09
C SER A 8 -9.96 18.65 26.14
N LYS A 9 -8.64 18.45 26.11
CA LYS A 9 -7.96 17.42 25.31
C LYS A 9 -8.57 16.04 25.56
N LEU A 10 -9.13 15.41 24.53
CA LEU A 10 -9.72 14.06 24.58
C LEU A 10 -8.69 13.00 24.22
N THR A 11 -8.82 11.79 24.76
CA THR A 11 -8.06 10.63 24.26
C THR A 11 -8.45 10.33 22.80
N LEU A 12 -7.58 9.62 22.06
CA LEU A 12 -7.87 9.24 20.67
C LEU A 12 -9.21 8.52 20.55
N LYS A 13 -9.45 7.54 21.42
CA LYS A 13 -10.68 6.74 21.44
C LYS A 13 -11.92 7.61 21.73
N GLU A 14 -11.85 8.47 22.73
CA GLU A 14 -12.96 9.39 23.04
C GLU A 14 -13.25 10.36 21.89
N ALA A 15 -12.20 10.89 21.24
CA ALA A 15 -12.36 11.76 20.07
C ALA A 15 -13.03 11.01 18.90
N GLN A 16 -12.61 9.78 18.60
CA GLN A 16 -13.20 8.92 17.58
C GLN A 16 -14.67 8.62 17.88
N GLU A 17 -14.98 8.22 19.13
CA GLU A 17 -16.35 7.90 19.55
C GLU A 17 -17.27 9.13 19.51
N LYS A 18 -16.79 10.29 20.00
CA LYS A 18 -17.56 11.54 20.00
C LYS A 18 -17.84 12.02 18.59
N PHE A 19 -16.83 11.99 17.72
CA PHE A 19 -17.00 12.35 16.32
C PHE A 19 -17.97 11.39 15.61
N TYR A 20 -17.81 10.08 15.84
CA TYR A 20 -18.69 9.08 15.26
C TYR A 20 -20.16 9.21 15.69
N LYS A 21 -20.42 9.42 17.00
CA LYS A 21 -21.77 9.72 17.50
C LYS A 21 -22.36 10.97 16.85
N THR A 22 -21.53 11.99 16.63
CA THR A 22 -21.96 13.20 15.92
C THR A 22 -22.32 12.90 14.46
N LEU A 23 -21.47 12.17 13.74
CA LEU A 23 -21.76 11.77 12.37
C LEU A 23 -23.08 10.97 12.25
N LEU A 24 -23.41 10.14 13.23
CA LEU A 24 -24.70 9.43 13.28
C LEU A 24 -25.88 10.39 13.49
N LYS A 25 -25.74 11.36 14.42
CA LYS A 25 -26.76 12.39 14.69
C LYS A 25 -27.13 13.18 13.42
N TYR A 26 -26.13 13.57 12.63
CA TYR A 26 -26.32 14.30 11.37
C TYR A 26 -26.57 13.38 10.16
N LYS A 27 -26.67 12.05 10.35
CA LYS A 27 -26.82 11.05 9.26
C LYS A 27 -25.70 11.07 8.21
N LEU A 28 -24.50 11.51 8.60
CA LEU A 28 -23.31 11.67 7.74
C LEU A 28 -22.40 10.44 7.71
N ALA A 29 -22.72 9.45 8.54
CA ALA A 29 -22.00 8.18 8.67
C ALA A 29 -22.51 7.08 7.72
N GLN A 30 -23.45 7.38 6.82
CA GLN A 30 -24.04 6.39 5.93
C GLN A 30 -23.23 6.23 4.63
N PRO A 31 -23.25 5.03 4.01
CA PRO A 31 -22.66 4.83 2.69
C PRO A 31 -23.28 5.78 1.66
N LEU A 32 -22.46 6.26 0.73
CA LEU A 32 -22.90 7.16 -0.33
C LEU A 32 -23.83 6.47 -1.31
N LYS A 33 -24.55 7.32 -2.05
CA LYS A 33 -25.46 6.91 -3.13
C LYS A 33 -24.71 6.09 -4.20
N ARG A 34 -25.48 5.26 -4.90
CA ARG A 34 -24.99 4.46 -6.02
C ARG A 34 -24.83 5.31 -7.28
N GLU A 35 -23.87 4.93 -8.12
CA GLU A 35 -23.72 5.39 -9.50
C GLU A 35 -23.51 4.18 -10.42
N LEU A 36 -23.99 4.28 -11.66
CA LEU A 36 -23.87 3.21 -12.64
C LEU A 36 -22.48 3.25 -13.26
N VAL A 37 -21.82 2.10 -13.37
CA VAL A 37 -20.49 1.95 -13.98
C VAL A 37 -20.46 0.74 -14.90
N SER A 38 -19.58 0.76 -15.92
CA SER A 38 -19.23 -0.43 -16.69
C SER A 38 -18.57 -1.47 -15.77
N THR A 39 -18.85 -2.75 -16.00
CA THR A 39 -18.17 -3.85 -15.29
C THR A 39 -16.67 -3.85 -15.59
N GLU A 40 -16.26 -3.49 -16.80
CA GLU A 40 -14.85 -3.40 -17.20
C GLU A 40 -14.08 -2.32 -16.41
N ASP A 41 -14.71 -1.16 -16.21
CA ASP A 41 -14.14 -0.04 -15.45
C ASP A 41 -14.43 -0.09 -13.94
N SER A 42 -14.92 -1.24 -13.46
CA SER A 42 -15.36 -1.39 -12.06
C SER A 42 -14.25 -1.83 -11.09
N LEU A 43 -13.02 -2.07 -11.58
CA LEU A 43 -11.91 -2.52 -10.75
C LEU A 43 -11.68 -1.57 -9.54
N GLY A 44 -11.64 -2.16 -8.34
CA GLY A 44 -11.44 -1.43 -7.09
C GLY A 44 -12.63 -0.59 -6.62
N ARG A 45 -13.73 -0.52 -7.40
CA ARG A 45 -15.00 0.09 -6.98
C ARG A 45 -15.69 -0.79 -5.94
N ILE A 46 -16.60 -0.17 -5.19
CA ILE A 46 -17.34 -0.86 -4.12
C ILE A 46 -18.77 -1.07 -4.58
N THR A 47 -19.30 -2.29 -4.51
CA THR A 47 -20.69 -2.58 -4.91
C THR A 47 -21.69 -1.87 -3.99
N ALA A 48 -22.71 -1.24 -4.57
CA ALA A 48 -23.74 -0.52 -3.81
C ALA A 48 -24.96 -1.38 -3.47
N GLU A 49 -25.09 -2.53 -4.11
CA GLU A 49 -26.17 -3.52 -3.96
C GLU A 49 -25.64 -4.93 -4.29
N PRO A 50 -26.32 -6.01 -3.89
CA PRO A 50 -25.98 -7.35 -4.35
C PRO A 50 -26.14 -7.47 -5.87
N ILE A 51 -25.20 -8.16 -6.51
CA ILE A 51 -25.19 -8.36 -7.96
C ILE A 51 -25.46 -9.84 -8.25
N PHE A 52 -26.53 -10.08 -9.01
CA PHE A 52 -26.98 -11.40 -9.40
C PHE A 52 -26.65 -11.65 -10.87
N ALA A 53 -26.39 -12.91 -11.21
CA ALA A 53 -26.20 -13.36 -12.58
C ALA A 53 -27.48 -13.16 -13.40
N ARG A 54 -27.35 -12.66 -14.63
CA ARG A 54 -28.45 -12.51 -15.60
C ARG A 54 -28.58 -13.74 -16.49
N ILE A 55 -27.47 -14.42 -16.76
CA ILE A 55 -27.41 -15.64 -17.55
C ILE A 55 -26.59 -16.68 -16.80
N SER A 56 -26.79 -17.95 -17.17
CA SER A 56 -25.93 -19.03 -16.71
C SER A 56 -24.61 -19.05 -17.49
N SER A 57 -23.54 -19.53 -16.87
CA SER A 57 -22.24 -19.79 -17.51
C SER A 57 -21.87 -21.27 -17.30
N PRO A 58 -21.77 -22.08 -18.37
CA PRO A 58 -22.23 -21.79 -19.73
C PRO A 58 -23.77 -21.66 -19.79
N TYR A 59 -24.29 -20.98 -20.83
CA TYR A 59 -25.74 -20.80 -21.03
C TYR A 59 -26.38 -21.89 -21.90
N TYR A 60 -25.57 -22.85 -22.37
CA TYR A 60 -25.96 -24.04 -23.12
C TYR A 60 -25.07 -25.22 -22.69
N GLN A 61 -25.45 -26.45 -23.05
CA GLN A 61 -24.56 -27.60 -22.87
C GLN A 61 -23.42 -27.54 -23.87
N ALA A 62 -22.19 -27.44 -23.37
CA ALA A 62 -21.00 -27.24 -24.21
C ALA A 62 -20.08 -28.47 -24.15
N ALA A 63 -19.35 -28.73 -25.23
CA ALA A 63 -18.27 -29.72 -25.18
C ALA A 63 -17.17 -29.25 -24.21
N ALA A 64 -16.72 -30.14 -23.33
CA ALA A 64 -15.63 -29.89 -22.39
C ALA A 64 -14.24 -30.16 -22.99
N MET A 65 -14.19 -30.89 -24.11
CA MET A 65 -12.98 -31.37 -24.76
C MET A 65 -13.15 -31.29 -26.28
N ASP A 66 -12.05 -31.16 -27.01
CA ASP A 66 -12.02 -31.35 -28.46
C ASP A 66 -12.15 -32.85 -28.77
N GLY A 67 -12.87 -33.20 -29.83
CA GLY A 67 -13.05 -34.60 -30.22
C GLY A 67 -14.32 -34.83 -31.03
N VAL A 68 -15.05 -35.88 -30.67
CA VAL A 68 -16.28 -36.27 -31.37
C VAL A 68 -17.45 -36.37 -30.41
N VAL A 69 -18.57 -35.76 -30.79
CA VAL A 69 -19.83 -35.89 -30.06
C VAL A 69 -20.57 -37.15 -30.52
N VAL A 70 -21.04 -37.96 -29.58
CA VAL A 70 -21.70 -39.25 -29.82
C VAL A 70 -22.97 -39.41 -28.98
N ARG A 71 -23.82 -40.37 -29.36
CA ARG A 71 -24.82 -40.93 -28.46
C ARG A 71 -24.14 -41.98 -27.60
N ALA A 72 -24.14 -41.82 -26.29
CA ALA A 72 -23.48 -42.72 -25.36
C ALA A 72 -23.92 -44.18 -25.58
N GLY A 73 -25.22 -44.41 -25.82
CA GLY A 73 -25.77 -45.73 -26.10
C GLY A 73 -25.16 -46.46 -27.30
N ASP A 74 -24.70 -45.73 -28.33
CA ASP A 74 -24.06 -46.30 -29.52
C ASP A 74 -22.63 -46.80 -29.22
N THR A 75 -22.09 -46.52 -28.02
CA THR A 75 -20.73 -46.87 -27.61
C THR A 75 -20.67 -48.00 -26.58
N TYR A 76 -21.79 -48.44 -26.01
CA TYR A 76 -21.81 -49.31 -24.83
C TYR A 76 -21.13 -50.68 -25.01
N GLU A 77 -21.10 -51.22 -26.22
CA GLU A 77 -20.43 -52.50 -26.51
C GLU A 77 -18.94 -52.35 -26.83
N ALA A 78 -18.41 -51.12 -26.88
CA ALA A 78 -17.02 -50.87 -27.21
C ALA A 78 -16.09 -51.32 -26.07
N SER A 79 -15.16 -52.21 -26.40
CA SER A 79 -14.07 -52.64 -25.52
C SER A 79 -12.77 -52.86 -26.30
N GLU A 80 -11.64 -53.02 -25.63
CA GLU A 80 -10.35 -53.28 -26.29
C GLU A 80 -10.40 -54.52 -27.19
N SER A 81 -11.07 -55.58 -26.72
CA SER A 81 -11.26 -56.82 -27.46
C SER A 81 -12.37 -56.76 -28.52
N SER A 82 -13.31 -55.81 -28.40
CA SER A 82 -14.44 -55.64 -29.31
C SER A 82 -14.68 -54.15 -29.59
N PRO A 83 -13.81 -53.51 -30.40
CA PRO A 83 -13.94 -52.09 -30.72
C PRO A 83 -15.10 -51.81 -31.68
N ILE A 84 -15.75 -50.66 -31.52
CA ILE A 84 -16.86 -50.19 -32.38
C ILE A 84 -16.32 -49.20 -33.42
N THR A 85 -16.81 -49.31 -34.66
CA THR A 85 -16.59 -48.32 -35.71
C THR A 85 -17.80 -47.41 -35.81
N LEU A 86 -17.59 -46.10 -35.71
CA LEU A 86 -18.61 -45.05 -35.83
C LEU A 86 -18.40 -44.28 -37.14
N LYS A 87 -19.48 -43.84 -37.78
CA LYS A 87 -19.47 -43.09 -39.04
C LYS A 87 -19.83 -41.62 -38.86
N ILE A 88 -19.10 -40.75 -39.57
CA ILE A 88 -19.34 -39.31 -39.53
C ILE A 88 -20.73 -38.96 -40.07
N ASN A 89 -21.40 -37.98 -39.46
CA ASN A 89 -22.75 -37.51 -39.82
C ASN A 89 -23.87 -38.54 -39.63
N GLN A 90 -23.57 -39.69 -39.03
CA GLN A 90 -24.55 -40.71 -38.67
C GLN A 90 -24.46 -41.03 -37.17
N ASP A 91 -23.25 -41.37 -36.72
CA ASP A 91 -22.99 -41.83 -35.36
C ASP A 91 -22.21 -40.79 -34.54
N PHE A 92 -21.44 -39.92 -35.21
CA PHE A 92 -20.70 -38.84 -34.58
C PHE A 92 -20.56 -37.58 -35.44
N HIS A 93 -20.23 -36.46 -34.79
CA HIS A 93 -19.72 -35.24 -35.43
C HIS A 93 -18.47 -34.74 -34.71
N PHE A 94 -17.55 -34.09 -35.42
CA PHE A 94 -16.45 -33.38 -34.79
C PHE A 94 -16.97 -32.19 -34.00
N ILE A 95 -16.39 -31.97 -32.82
CA ILE A 95 -16.75 -30.88 -31.93
C ILE A 95 -15.50 -30.33 -31.24
N ASN A 96 -15.42 -29.01 -31.18
CA ASN A 96 -14.39 -28.30 -30.42
C ASN A 96 -14.94 -27.88 -29.06
N THR A 97 -14.03 -27.73 -28.11
CA THR A 97 -14.27 -27.27 -26.76
C THR A 97 -15.04 -25.95 -26.79
N GLY A 98 -16.13 -25.89 -26.02
CA GLY A 98 -17.02 -24.74 -25.97
C GLY A 98 -18.12 -24.73 -27.03
N ASN A 99 -18.09 -25.57 -28.06
CA ASN A 99 -19.19 -25.67 -29.01
C ASN A 99 -20.44 -26.28 -28.37
N PRO A 100 -21.65 -25.89 -28.82
CA PRO A 100 -22.89 -26.46 -28.32
C PRO A 100 -23.02 -27.94 -28.70
N ILE A 101 -23.49 -28.76 -27.75
CA ILE A 101 -23.81 -30.17 -28.02
C ILE A 101 -25.00 -30.24 -29.00
N PRO A 102 -24.85 -30.87 -30.18
CA PRO A 102 -25.93 -31.01 -31.14
C PRO A 102 -27.11 -31.83 -30.59
N PHE A 103 -28.32 -31.51 -31.03
CA PHE A 103 -29.52 -32.22 -30.60
C PHE A 103 -29.42 -33.72 -30.88
N GLY A 104 -29.78 -34.54 -29.89
CA GLY A 104 -29.76 -35.99 -30.00
C GLY A 104 -28.41 -36.65 -29.67
N PHE A 105 -27.39 -35.88 -29.28
CA PHE A 105 -26.12 -36.38 -28.76
C PHE A 105 -25.97 -36.04 -27.28
N ASP A 106 -25.23 -36.87 -26.52
CA ASP A 106 -25.17 -36.78 -25.06
C ASP A 106 -23.82 -37.17 -24.45
N ALA A 107 -22.76 -37.38 -25.23
CA ALA A 107 -21.39 -37.54 -24.73
C ALA A 107 -20.35 -37.04 -25.73
N VAL A 108 -19.14 -36.72 -25.24
CA VAL A 108 -17.97 -36.37 -26.07
C VAL A 108 -16.82 -37.35 -25.79
N ILE A 109 -16.29 -37.97 -26.84
CA ILE A 109 -15.04 -38.74 -26.80
C ILE A 109 -13.92 -37.77 -27.21
N LYS A 110 -12.84 -37.73 -26.43
CA LYS A 110 -11.71 -36.82 -26.68
C LYS A 110 -11.01 -37.18 -27.99
N ILE A 111 -10.42 -36.19 -28.65
CA ILE A 111 -9.72 -36.37 -29.92
C ILE A 111 -8.55 -37.36 -29.81
N GLU A 112 -7.91 -37.47 -28.64
CA GLU A 112 -6.80 -38.42 -28.43
C GLU A 112 -7.28 -39.88 -28.29
N ASP A 113 -8.56 -40.09 -28.00
CA ASP A 113 -9.15 -41.41 -27.77
C ASP A 113 -9.80 -42.00 -29.04
N ILE A 114 -9.87 -41.22 -30.14
CA ILE A 114 -10.39 -41.68 -31.43
C ILE A 114 -9.28 -42.27 -32.31
N ASN A 115 -9.61 -43.32 -33.07
CA ASN A 115 -8.67 -43.95 -34.01
C ASN A 115 -9.22 -43.88 -35.44
N PRO A 116 -8.80 -42.92 -36.27
CA PRO A 116 -9.30 -42.76 -37.63
C PRO A 116 -8.97 -43.97 -38.51
N LEU A 117 -9.95 -44.46 -39.29
CA LEU A 117 -9.74 -45.62 -40.18
C LEU A 117 -9.41 -45.24 -41.64
N ASN A 118 -9.67 -44.00 -42.04
CA ASN A 118 -9.58 -43.53 -43.44
C ASN A 118 -8.61 -42.34 -43.65
N GLU A 119 -7.49 -42.27 -42.92
CA GLU A 119 -6.45 -41.29 -43.22
C GLU A 119 -5.72 -41.66 -44.53
N PHE A 120 -5.79 -40.78 -45.55
CA PHE A 120 -4.84 -40.84 -46.66
C PHE A 120 -3.44 -40.57 -46.11
N LYS A 121 -2.58 -41.60 -46.07
CA LYS A 121 -1.13 -41.43 -45.92
C LYS A 121 -0.61 -40.62 -47.10
N ARG A 122 -0.45 -39.30 -46.95
CA ARG A 122 0.43 -38.56 -47.86
C ARG A 122 1.86 -38.94 -47.49
N GLU A 123 2.54 -39.65 -48.38
CA GLU A 123 3.99 -39.84 -48.30
C GLU A 123 4.64 -38.46 -48.11
N LYS A 124 5.58 -38.38 -47.16
CA LYS A 124 6.40 -37.19 -46.91
C LYS A 124 7.18 -36.82 -48.18
N ASN A 125 6.66 -35.90 -48.98
CA ASN A 125 7.53 -35.06 -49.78
C ASN A 125 7.98 -33.89 -48.91
N LYS A 126 9.28 -33.89 -48.59
CA LYS A 126 10.03 -32.72 -48.16
C LYS A 126 9.79 -31.63 -49.18
N ASP A 127 9.00 -30.63 -48.83
CA ASP A 127 9.30 -29.27 -49.25
C ASP A 127 8.86 -28.29 -48.17
N ILE A 128 9.81 -27.44 -47.84
CA ILE A 128 9.77 -26.43 -46.79
C ILE A 128 9.00 -25.24 -47.34
N SER A 129 7.92 -24.83 -46.69
CA SER A 129 7.68 -23.43 -46.28
C SER A 129 6.22 -23.17 -45.89
N ASN A 130 6.07 -22.35 -44.84
CA ASN A 130 4.89 -21.62 -44.39
C ASN A 130 3.96 -22.34 -43.40
N GLY A 131 4.26 -22.10 -42.12
CA GLY A 131 3.40 -22.40 -40.98
C GLY A 131 2.16 -21.50 -40.96
N PHE A 132 1.07 -22.05 -41.47
CA PHE A 132 -0.29 -21.73 -41.07
C PHE A 132 -1.00 -23.07 -40.85
N ASN A 133 -1.65 -23.20 -39.69
CA ASN A 133 -2.26 -24.43 -39.19
C ASN A 133 -3.25 -25.02 -40.19
N ASP A 134 -3.07 -26.30 -40.45
CA ASP A 134 -3.79 -27.10 -41.43
C ASP A 134 -5.02 -27.75 -40.78
N ASP A 135 -6.14 -27.02 -40.72
CA ASP A 135 -7.47 -27.51 -40.28
C ASP A 135 -8.10 -28.51 -41.29
N SER A 136 -7.37 -28.98 -42.31
CA SER A 136 -7.91 -29.82 -43.39
C SER A 136 -7.92 -31.33 -43.14
N LYS A 137 -7.43 -31.80 -41.98
CA LYS A 137 -7.37 -33.23 -41.65
C LYS A 137 -8.71 -33.82 -41.18
N GLU A 138 -9.50 -33.06 -40.43
CA GLU A 138 -10.77 -33.54 -39.84
C GLU A 138 -11.85 -33.79 -40.89
N GLU A 139 -11.87 -33.00 -41.98
CA GLU A 139 -12.84 -33.14 -43.08
C GLU A 139 -12.71 -34.45 -43.87
N ASN A 140 -11.58 -35.16 -43.76
CA ASN A 140 -11.31 -36.40 -44.49
C ASN A 140 -11.60 -37.68 -43.68
N ILE A 141 -11.93 -37.57 -42.39
CA ILE A 141 -12.18 -38.72 -41.53
C ILE A 141 -13.65 -39.13 -41.64
N LYS A 142 -13.92 -40.24 -42.34
CA LYS A 142 -15.28 -40.78 -42.50
C LYS A 142 -15.71 -41.75 -41.40
N GLU A 143 -14.74 -42.45 -40.82
CA GLU A 143 -14.97 -43.50 -39.84
C GLU A 143 -13.88 -43.44 -38.77
N ILE A 144 -14.29 -43.62 -37.52
CA ILE A 144 -13.42 -43.71 -36.36
C ILE A 144 -13.66 -45.04 -35.67
N LYS A 145 -12.62 -45.55 -35.02
CA LYS A 145 -12.68 -46.71 -34.15
C LYS A 145 -12.51 -46.29 -32.70
N ILE A 146 -13.39 -46.79 -31.84
CA ILE A 146 -13.37 -46.54 -30.39
C ILE A 146 -13.21 -47.86 -29.66
N PHE A 147 -12.46 -47.83 -28.56
CA PHE A 147 -12.08 -49.01 -27.78
C PHE A 147 -12.67 -49.00 -26.36
N SER A 148 -13.45 -47.99 -26.02
CA SER A 148 -14.10 -47.85 -24.71
C SER A 148 -15.43 -47.14 -24.87
N ALA A 149 -16.42 -47.58 -24.09
CA ALA A 149 -17.70 -46.91 -23.99
C ALA A 149 -17.60 -45.56 -23.27
N VAL A 150 -18.53 -44.66 -23.58
CA VAL A 150 -18.74 -43.41 -22.82
C VAL A 150 -20.13 -43.40 -22.18
N PHE A 151 -20.29 -42.65 -21.10
CA PHE A 151 -21.58 -42.50 -20.40
C PHE A 151 -22.26 -41.16 -20.71
N PRO A 152 -23.60 -41.06 -20.58
CA PRO A 152 -24.33 -39.80 -20.79
C PRO A 152 -23.79 -38.67 -19.91
N GLY A 153 -23.50 -37.52 -20.50
CA GLY A 153 -22.90 -36.35 -19.86
C GLY A 153 -21.38 -36.37 -19.80
N GLN A 154 -20.71 -37.43 -20.25
CA GLN A 154 -19.26 -37.51 -20.25
C GLN A 154 -18.65 -36.41 -21.12
N HIS A 155 -17.73 -35.63 -20.53
CA HIS A 155 -17.08 -34.48 -21.15
C HIS A 155 -18.05 -33.43 -21.74
N ILE A 156 -19.24 -33.31 -21.15
CA ILE A 156 -20.18 -32.22 -21.43
C ILE A 156 -20.20 -31.28 -20.22
N ARG A 157 -20.06 -29.98 -20.49
CA ARG A 157 -20.28 -28.93 -19.50
C ARG A 157 -21.75 -28.58 -19.44
N ASN A 158 -22.35 -28.72 -18.27
CA ASN A 158 -23.78 -28.46 -18.09
C ASN A 158 -24.10 -26.96 -17.99
N ILE A 159 -25.34 -26.60 -18.32
CA ILE A 159 -25.81 -25.22 -18.18
C ILE A 159 -25.64 -24.77 -16.73
N GLY A 160 -24.95 -23.66 -16.54
CA GLY A 160 -24.70 -23.08 -15.22
C GLY A 160 -23.78 -23.90 -14.31
N GLU A 161 -22.93 -24.74 -14.89
CA GLU A 161 -21.87 -25.44 -14.16
C GLU A 161 -20.99 -24.51 -13.31
N ASP A 162 -20.70 -23.30 -13.81
CA ASP A 162 -19.93 -22.28 -13.09
C ASP A 162 -20.87 -21.28 -12.38
N ILE A 163 -21.76 -20.64 -13.15
CA ILE A 163 -22.69 -19.63 -12.63
C ILE A 163 -24.11 -19.98 -13.07
N VAL A 164 -25.05 -20.05 -12.13
CA VAL A 164 -26.48 -20.22 -12.43
C VAL A 164 -27.15 -18.85 -12.57
N ALA A 165 -28.06 -18.69 -13.53
CA ALA A 165 -28.90 -17.50 -13.62
C ALA A 165 -29.60 -17.19 -12.27
N ASN A 166 -29.66 -15.91 -11.90
CA ASN A 166 -30.13 -15.41 -10.60
C ASN A 166 -29.30 -15.80 -9.37
N GLN A 167 -28.16 -16.48 -9.54
CA GLN A 167 -27.22 -16.69 -8.44
C GLN A 167 -26.61 -15.35 -8.00
N LEU A 168 -26.45 -15.17 -6.69
CA LEU A 168 -25.67 -14.05 -6.15
C LEU A 168 -24.19 -14.23 -6.53
N ILE A 169 -23.64 -13.32 -7.34
CA ILE A 169 -22.22 -13.34 -7.68
C ILE A 169 -21.43 -12.58 -6.62
N ILE A 170 -21.87 -11.36 -6.29
CA ILE A 170 -21.14 -10.45 -5.40
C ILE A 170 -22.11 -9.79 -4.42
N PRO A 171 -21.85 -9.81 -3.10
CA PRO A 171 -22.67 -9.09 -2.12
C PRO A 171 -22.46 -7.57 -2.20
N VAL A 172 -23.35 -6.82 -1.56
CA VAL A 172 -23.17 -5.37 -1.35
C VAL A 172 -21.93 -5.07 -0.50
N ASN A 173 -21.30 -3.92 -0.71
CA ASN A 173 -20.10 -3.44 -0.01
C ASN A 173 -18.85 -4.31 -0.26
N HIS A 174 -18.79 -4.97 -1.42
CA HIS A 174 -17.62 -5.72 -1.86
C HIS A 174 -16.69 -4.84 -2.70
N LYS A 175 -15.37 -4.91 -2.45
CA LYS A 175 -14.37 -4.25 -3.29
C LYS A 175 -14.05 -5.15 -4.48
N ILE A 176 -14.41 -4.70 -5.68
CA ILE A 176 -14.28 -5.48 -6.91
C ILE A 176 -12.79 -5.74 -7.21
N ARG A 177 -12.45 -7.01 -7.40
CA ARG A 177 -11.13 -7.55 -7.77
C ARG A 177 -11.12 -7.97 -9.25
N PRO A 178 -9.95 -8.25 -9.85
CA PRO A 178 -9.89 -8.69 -11.25
C PRO A 178 -10.75 -9.92 -11.55
N VAL A 179 -10.70 -10.94 -10.69
CA VAL A 179 -11.51 -12.17 -10.86
C VAL A 179 -13.01 -11.92 -10.75
N ASP A 180 -13.42 -10.92 -9.98
CA ASP A 180 -14.83 -10.57 -9.80
C ASP A 180 -15.41 -9.99 -11.09
N ILE A 181 -14.61 -9.22 -11.85
CA ILE A 181 -14.98 -8.69 -13.17
C ILE A 181 -15.28 -9.84 -14.14
N GLY A 182 -14.41 -10.86 -14.17
CA GLY A 182 -14.62 -12.06 -14.99
C GLY A 182 -15.92 -12.78 -14.66
N ALA A 183 -16.19 -13.02 -13.37
CA ALA A 183 -17.42 -13.66 -12.91
C ALA A 183 -18.68 -12.83 -13.27
N LEU A 184 -18.63 -11.50 -13.11
CA LEU A 184 -19.73 -10.62 -13.49
C LEU A 184 -20.03 -10.68 -14.98
N LEU A 185 -19.00 -10.59 -15.82
CA LEU A 185 -19.15 -10.66 -17.28
C LEU A 185 -19.64 -12.05 -17.73
N ALA A 186 -19.11 -13.13 -17.16
CA ALA A 186 -19.58 -14.50 -17.40
C ALA A 186 -21.07 -14.67 -17.01
N GLY A 187 -21.49 -14.03 -15.91
CA GLY A 187 -22.89 -13.95 -15.51
C GLY A 187 -23.75 -12.95 -16.30
N GLY A 188 -23.22 -12.34 -17.38
CA GLY A 188 -23.94 -11.41 -18.25
C GLY A 188 -24.17 -10.02 -17.66
N VAL A 189 -23.39 -9.62 -16.65
CA VAL A 189 -23.48 -8.31 -16.01
C VAL A 189 -22.45 -7.36 -16.62
N ASN A 190 -22.88 -6.54 -17.58
CA ASN A 190 -22.01 -5.55 -18.25
C ASN A 190 -21.94 -4.19 -17.53
N GLN A 191 -22.90 -3.92 -16.66
CA GLN A 191 -22.95 -2.71 -15.85
C GLN A 191 -23.49 -3.02 -14.46
N LEU A 192 -23.00 -2.28 -13.46
CA LEU A 192 -23.38 -2.45 -12.07
C LEU A 192 -23.47 -1.12 -11.33
N PHE A 193 -24.20 -1.14 -10.22
CA PHE A 193 -24.26 -0.01 -9.31
C PHE A 193 -23.12 -0.08 -8.30
N ALA A 194 -22.18 0.86 -8.43
CA ALA A 194 -21.09 1.05 -7.48
C ALA A 194 -21.36 2.23 -6.56
N ARG A 195 -20.75 2.25 -5.39
CA ARG A 195 -20.73 3.43 -4.50
C ARG A 195 -20.00 4.56 -5.21
N ARG A 196 -20.61 5.75 -5.20
CA ARG A 196 -19.94 6.99 -5.58
C ARG A 196 -18.67 7.18 -4.76
N LYS A 197 -17.58 7.63 -5.40
CA LYS A 197 -16.36 8.02 -4.68
C LYS A 197 -16.64 9.24 -3.77
N PRO A 198 -16.30 9.19 -2.46
CA PRO A 198 -16.40 10.34 -1.58
C PRO A 198 -15.59 11.52 -2.11
N LYS A 199 -16.24 12.68 -2.28
CA LYS A 199 -15.58 13.93 -2.67
C LYS A 199 -15.05 14.61 -1.42
N VAL A 200 -13.76 14.93 -1.40
CA VAL A 200 -13.11 15.56 -0.25
C VAL A 200 -12.45 16.86 -0.70
N ALA A 201 -12.86 17.99 -0.11
CA ALA A 201 -12.14 19.24 -0.26
C ALA A 201 -10.88 19.22 0.60
N VAL A 202 -9.75 19.67 0.07
CA VAL A 202 -8.50 19.85 0.81
C VAL A 202 -8.05 21.29 0.65
N ILE A 203 -8.02 22.02 1.75
CA ILE A 203 -7.79 23.47 1.78
C ILE A 203 -6.50 23.72 2.56
N PRO A 204 -5.37 23.99 1.87
CA PRO A 204 -4.16 24.48 2.53
C PRO A 204 -4.35 25.93 2.99
N THR A 205 -3.97 26.22 4.24
CA THR A 205 -4.04 27.58 4.81
C THR A 205 -2.69 27.99 5.38
N GLY A 206 -2.24 29.22 5.10
CA GLY A 206 -1.04 29.79 5.70
C GLY A 206 -0.44 30.95 4.90
N ASP A 207 0.00 31.98 5.61
CA ASP A 207 0.61 33.17 5.01
C ASP A 207 2.04 32.90 4.51
N GLU A 208 2.74 31.98 5.19
CA GLU A 208 4.09 31.50 4.88
C GLU A 208 4.13 30.53 3.69
N LEU A 209 2.99 29.92 3.34
CA LEU A 209 2.94 28.89 2.31
C LEU A 209 3.10 29.45 0.90
N ILE A 210 3.88 28.75 0.08
CA ILE A 210 4.05 28.97 -1.37
C ILE A 210 3.82 27.66 -2.13
N PRO A 211 3.33 27.71 -3.39
CA PRO A 211 3.23 26.56 -4.26
C PRO A 211 4.60 25.90 -4.57
N PRO A 212 4.63 24.59 -4.85
CA PRO A 212 5.83 23.92 -5.37
C PRO A 212 6.29 24.53 -6.70
N GLY A 213 7.61 24.74 -6.84
CA GLY A 213 8.23 25.29 -8.04
C GLY A 213 8.49 26.80 -8.01
N GLU A 214 7.96 27.51 -7.01
CA GLU A 214 8.30 28.93 -6.78
C GLU A 214 9.66 29.09 -6.09
N GLU A 215 10.28 30.26 -6.26
CA GLU A 215 11.57 30.59 -5.65
C GLU A 215 11.44 30.71 -4.12
N ILE A 216 12.30 29.99 -3.39
CA ILE A 216 12.24 29.96 -1.94
C ILE A 216 13.00 31.15 -1.34
N SER A 217 12.34 31.84 -0.41
CA SER A 217 12.94 32.90 0.41
C SER A 217 12.74 32.62 1.90
N ALA A 218 13.55 33.27 2.73
CA ALA A 218 13.47 33.09 4.18
C ALA A 218 12.05 33.43 4.70
N GLY A 219 11.47 32.52 5.48
CA GLY A 219 10.10 32.65 5.99
C GLY A 219 9.00 32.14 5.05
N LYS A 220 9.36 31.59 3.87
CA LYS A 220 8.43 30.88 2.99
C LYS A 220 8.62 29.37 3.07
N ILE A 221 7.52 28.62 3.04
CA ILE A 221 7.50 27.16 3.14
C ILE A 221 6.75 26.60 1.94
N ILE A 222 7.33 25.61 1.27
CA ILE A 222 6.68 24.93 0.14
C ILE A 222 5.50 24.09 0.68
N GLU A 223 4.31 24.31 0.12
CA GLU A 223 3.12 23.54 0.44
C GLU A 223 3.10 22.23 -0.36
N TYR A 224 3.21 21.10 0.33
CA TYR A 224 3.13 19.77 -0.26
C TYR A 224 2.20 18.81 0.49
N ILE A 225 1.72 19.18 1.68
CA ILE A 225 0.89 18.33 2.53
C ILE A 225 -0.44 18.04 1.82
N SER A 226 -1.00 19.00 1.10
CA SER A 226 -2.21 18.83 0.29
C SER A 226 -2.06 17.73 -0.76
N LYS A 227 -0.86 17.55 -1.33
CA LYS A 227 -0.57 16.51 -2.32
C LYS A 227 -0.51 15.13 -1.66
N VAL A 228 0.10 15.04 -0.48
CA VAL A 228 0.14 13.80 0.31
C VAL A 228 -1.28 13.38 0.70
N ILE A 229 -2.08 14.30 1.26
CA ILE A 229 -3.47 14.02 1.64
C ILE A 229 -4.34 13.67 0.43
N LYS A 230 -4.15 14.32 -0.72
CA LYS A 230 -4.80 13.94 -1.99
C LYS A 230 -4.48 12.49 -2.39
N GLY A 231 -3.22 12.08 -2.30
CA GLY A 231 -2.78 10.71 -2.58
C GLY A 231 -3.43 9.70 -1.65
N LEU A 232 -3.40 9.95 -0.34
CA LEU A 232 -4.04 9.09 0.66
C LEU A 232 -5.55 8.96 0.42
N ILE A 233 -6.24 10.06 0.12
CA ILE A 233 -7.68 10.02 -0.20
C ILE A 233 -7.94 9.12 -1.43
N TYR A 234 -7.09 9.20 -2.45
CA TYR A 234 -7.19 8.35 -3.65
C TYR A 234 -6.99 6.87 -3.31
N GLU A 235 -5.95 6.52 -2.55
CA GLU A 235 -5.70 5.14 -2.08
C GLU A 235 -6.87 4.57 -1.28
N TRP A 236 -7.52 5.41 -0.47
CA TRP A 236 -8.68 5.03 0.33
C TRP A 236 -9.99 4.97 -0.48
N GLY A 237 -9.95 5.27 -1.78
CA GLY A 237 -11.10 5.17 -2.70
C GLY A 237 -11.93 6.45 -2.87
N GLY A 238 -11.45 7.57 -2.33
CA GLY A 238 -12.06 8.89 -2.48
C GLY A 238 -11.57 9.67 -3.71
N LYS A 239 -12.13 10.87 -3.89
CA LYS A 239 -11.71 11.86 -4.88
C LYS A 239 -11.48 13.20 -4.19
N ALA A 240 -10.26 13.70 -4.22
CA ALA A 240 -9.92 14.97 -3.60
C ALA A 240 -9.96 16.14 -4.59
N ARG A 241 -10.50 17.28 -4.16
CA ARG A 241 -10.34 18.59 -4.78
C ARG A 241 -9.42 19.42 -3.89
N VAL A 242 -8.22 19.72 -4.37
CA VAL A 242 -7.27 20.59 -3.67
C VAL A 242 -7.55 22.04 -4.09
N TYR A 243 -7.80 22.91 -3.12
CA TYR A 243 -7.99 24.34 -3.34
C TYR A 243 -6.64 25.04 -3.41
N GLU A 244 -6.64 26.28 -3.90
CA GLU A 244 -5.48 27.16 -3.81
C GLU A 244 -5.14 27.46 -2.34
N ILE A 245 -3.91 27.90 -2.09
CA ILE A 245 -3.45 28.26 -0.75
C ILE A 245 -4.25 29.48 -0.28
N VAL A 246 -5.01 29.27 0.79
CA VAL A 246 -5.82 30.31 1.41
C VAL A 246 -4.98 31.06 2.44
N LYS A 247 -4.96 32.39 2.35
CA LYS A 247 -4.30 33.24 3.35
C LYS A 247 -5.08 33.25 4.67
N ASP A 248 -4.42 33.57 5.77
CA ASP A 248 -5.03 33.54 7.11
C ASP A 248 -5.91 34.78 7.36
N ILE A 249 -6.83 35.05 6.41
CA ILE A 249 -7.84 36.10 6.44
C ILE A 249 -9.17 35.44 6.81
N PRO A 250 -9.74 35.72 8.01
CA PRO A 250 -10.91 34.98 8.51
C PRO A 250 -12.14 35.01 7.61
N VAL A 251 -12.37 36.12 6.91
CA VAL A 251 -13.50 36.27 5.99
C VAL A 251 -13.35 35.34 4.79
N ASP A 252 -12.15 35.30 4.19
CA ASP A 252 -11.86 34.48 3.01
C ASP A 252 -11.99 32.99 3.34
N LEU A 253 -11.41 32.56 4.46
CA LEU A 253 -11.51 31.16 4.91
C LEU A 253 -12.96 30.76 5.20
N LYS A 254 -13.77 31.63 5.81
CA LYS A 254 -15.20 31.35 6.06
C LYS A 254 -15.96 31.08 4.76
N TRP A 255 -15.81 31.93 3.75
CA TRP A 255 -16.50 31.76 2.46
C TRP A 255 -16.07 30.47 1.76
N ILE A 256 -14.76 30.18 1.75
CA ILE A 256 -14.21 28.97 1.12
C ILE A 256 -14.70 27.71 1.84
N LEU A 257 -14.81 27.72 3.17
CA LEU A 257 -15.33 26.58 3.92
C LEU A 257 -16.80 26.29 3.59
N LEU A 258 -17.63 27.32 3.48
CA LEU A 258 -19.04 27.17 3.10
C LEU A 258 -19.18 26.66 1.66
N GLU A 259 -18.40 27.22 0.72
CA GLU A 259 -18.39 26.74 -0.66
C GLU A 259 -17.95 25.27 -0.73
N ALA A 260 -16.84 24.93 -0.06
CA ALA A 260 -16.31 23.58 -0.01
C ALA A 260 -17.31 22.59 0.60
N ALA A 261 -17.98 22.97 1.69
CA ALA A 261 -19.00 22.16 2.35
C ALA A 261 -20.20 21.88 1.43
N SER A 262 -20.62 22.85 0.60
CA SER A 262 -21.75 22.69 -0.31
C SER A 262 -21.47 21.76 -1.50
N GLN A 263 -20.20 21.52 -1.85
CA GLN A 263 -19.80 20.79 -3.06
C GLN A 263 -19.14 19.42 -2.77
N ASN A 264 -18.84 19.10 -1.51
CA ASN A 264 -18.06 17.94 -1.12
C ASN A 264 -18.71 17.18 0.05
N ASP A 265 -18.31 15.92 0.24
CA ASP A 265 -18.80 15.06 1.32
C ASP A 265 -18.04 15.21 2.63
N VAL A 266 -16.84 15.76 2.55
CA VAL A 266 -15.91 16.00 3.65
C VAL A 266 -15.08 17.23 3.28
N VAL A 267 -14.84 18.10 4.26
CA VAL A 267 -13.90 19.22 4.14
C VAL A 267 -12.69 18.95 5.03
N VAL A 268 -11.50 19.08 4.45
CA VAL A 268 -10.22 18.97 5.15
C VAL A 268 -9.52 20.32 5.07
N VAL A 269 -9.14 20.85 6.22
CA VAL A 269 -8.36 22.09 6.32
C VAL A 269 -6.99 21.73 6.86
N LEU A 270 -5.93 22.12 6.16
CA LEU A 270 -4.55 21.96 6.63
C LEU A 270 -4.16 23.25 7.35
N ALA A 271 -4.47 23.30 8.65
CA ALA A 271 -4.29 24.49 9.47
C ALA A 271 -3.03 24.39 10.35
N GLY A 272 -2.40 25.53 10.63
CA GLY A 272 -1.18 25.60 11.46
C GLY A 272 -1.30 24.96 12.85
N SER A 273 -0.15 24.77 13.51
CA SER A 273 -0.11 24.15 14.85
C SER A 273 -0.78 25.05 15.89
N SER A 274 -1.96 24.63 16.36
CA SER A 274 -2.86 25.31 17.31
C SER A 274 -2.30 25.43 18.77
N ALA A 275 -1.09 25.95 18.92
CA ALA A 275 -0.52 26.37 20.21
C ALA A 275 -0.17 27.88 20.25
N GLY A 276 -0.41 28.59 19.14
CA GLY A 276 -0.19 30.04 19.00
C GLY A 276 -1.40 30.89 19.42
N SER A 277 -1.20 32.22 19.50
CA SER A 277 -2.14 33.20 20.06
C SER A 277 -3.43 33.44 19.26
N LYS A 278 -3.64 32.77 18.10
CA LYS A 278 -4.86 32.90 17.30
C LYS A 278 -5.22 31.58 16.60
N ASP A 279 -6.09 30.78 17.21
CA ASP A 279 -6.63 29.56 16.64
C ASP A 279 -7.83 29.89 15.74
N PHE A 280 -7.55 30.48 14.58
CA PHE A 280 -8.59 31.02 13.71
C PHE A 280 -9.52 29.94 13.15
N THR A 281 -9.01 28.74 12.85
CA THR A 281 -9.81 27.68 12.24
C THR A 281 -10.92 27.20 13.18
N SER A 282 -10.62 26.95 14.45
CA SER A 282 -11.66 26.50 15.40
C SER A 282 -12.71 27.58 15.66
N GLU A 283 -12.31 28.86 15.74
CA GLU A 283 -13.24 29.99 15.91
C GLU A 283 -14.14 30.17 14.68
N ILE A 284 -13.58 30.09 13.47
CA ILE A 284 -14.34 30.19 12.23
C ILE A 284 -15.34 29.04 12.12
N VAL A 285 -14.90 27.79 12.35
CA VAL A 285 -15.79 26.61 12.33
C VAL A 285 -16.93 26.79 13.33
N LYS A 286 -16.64 27.27 14.54
CA LYS A 286 -17.67 27.53 15.57
C LYS A 286 -18.66 28.62 15.18
N SER A 287 -18.29 29.54 14.28
CA SER A 287 -19.16 30.61 13.78
C SER A 287 -20.08 30.19 12.64
N ILE A 288 -19.79 29.08 11.97
CA ILE A 288 -20.54 28.56 10.80
C ILE A 288 -20.97 27.10 10.95
N GLY A 289 -20.80 26.53 12.13
CA GLY A 289 -21.02 25.12 12.37
C GLY A 289 -20.64 24.70 13.79
N ASP A 290 -20.43 23.41 13.97
CA ASP A 290 -20.19 22.79 15.27
C ASP A 290 -18.75 22.29 15.39
N VAL A 291 -18.03 22.72 16.43
CA VAL A 291 -16.75 22.12 16.81
C VAL A 291 -17.02 20.96 17.77
N VAL A 292 -16.73 19.74 17.33
CA VAL A 292 -16.97 18.50 18.08
C VAL A 292 -15.77 18.14 18.95
N VAL A 293 -14.58 18.21 18.37
CA VAL A 293 -13.30 17.95 19.04
C VAL A 293 -12.33 19.06 18.69
N HIS A 294 -11.56 19.52 19.67
CA HIS A 294 -10.50 20.49 19.50
C HIS A 294 -9.31 20.09 20.36
N GLY A 295 -8.41 19.34 19.75
CA GLY A 295 -7.28 18.74 20.41
C GLY A 295 -7.50 17.27 20.78
N VAL A 296 -6.57 16.43 20.36
CA VAL A 296 -6.56 14.98 20.60
C VAL A 296 -5.26 14.59 21.32
N ALA A 297 -5.32 13.63 22.23
CA ALA A 297 -4.17 13.14 22.98
C ALA A 297 -3.29 12.18 22.17
N ILE A 298 -2.77 12.65 21.04
CA ILE A 298 -1.86 11.91 20.18
C ILE A 298 -0.62 12.74 19.84
N MET A 299 0.51 12.04 19.71
CA MET A 299 1.79 12.62 19.32
C MET A 299 2.41 11.83 18.16
N PRO A 300 2.65 12.46 17.00
CA PRO A 300 2.19 13.79 16.58
C PRO A 300 0.68 13.82 16.27
N GLY A 301 0.09 15.01 16.10
CA GLY A 301 -1.33 15.17 15.74
C GLY A 301 -2.19 15.93 16.75
N LYS A 302 -1.63 16.34 17.89
CA LYS A 302 -2.37 16.99 18.98
C LYS A 302 -3.41 18.06 18.56
N PRO A 303 -3.14 19.03 17.67
CA PRO A 303 -4.08 20.11 17.37
C PRO A 303 -5.23 19.74 16.42
N THR A 304 -5.52 18.46 16.19
CA THR A 304 -6.64 18.06 15.32
C THR A 304 -7.98 18.64 15.77
N ILE A 305 -8.72 19.20 14.81
CA ILE A 305 -10.08 19.72 14.98
C ILE A 305 -11.04 18.81 14.22
N LEU A 306 -12.15 18.45 14.85
CA LEU A 306 -13.25 17.72 14.19
C LEU A 306 -14.51 18.54 14.35
N GLY A 307 -15.23 18.76 13.26
CA GLY A 307 -16.43 19.59 13.25
C GLY A 307 -17.43 19.20 12.19
N ILE A 308 -18.55 19.92 12.14
CA ILE A 308 -19.58 19.84 11.11
C ILE A 308 -19.87 21.27 10.62
N ILE A 309 -19.96 21.47 9.31
CA ILE A 309 -20.41 22.72 8.66
C ILE A 309 -21.46 22.33 7.63
N ASP A 310 -22.66 22.92 7.68
CA ASP A 310 -23.75 22.67 6.72
C ASP A 310 -23.96 21.18 6.37
N ASP A 311 -24.11 20.34 7.40
CA ASP A 311 -24.24 18.88 7.27
C ASP A 311 -23.05 18.20 6.56
N THR A 312 -21.89 18.84 6.53
CA THR A 312 -20.64 18.29 5.98
C THR A 312 -19.59 18.15 7.07
N PRO A 313 -18.99 16.95 7.26
CA PRO A 313 -17.92 16.77 8.22
C PRO A 313 -16.69 17.59 7.85
N LEU A 314 -16.11 18.25 8.84
CA LEU A 314 -14.86 18.99 8.72
C LEU A 314 -13.78 18.34 9.59
N ILE A 315 -12.59 18.19 9.02
CA ILE A 315 -11.38 17.73 9.71
C ILE A 315 -10.28 18.78 9.54
N GLY A 316 -9.93 19.46 10.62
CA GLY A 316 -8.75 20.31 10.71
C GLY A 316 -7.53 19.45 11.01
N LEU A 317 -6.67 19.28 10.02
CA LEU A 317 -5.39 18.58 10.15
C LEU A 317 -4.28 19.57 10.52
N PRO A 318 -3.32 19.19 11.38
CA PRO A 318 -2.21 20.06 11.74
C PRO A 318 -1.27 20.38 10.57
N GLY A 319 -0.63 21.55 10.60
CA GLY A 319 0.28 22.04 9.55
C GLY A 319 1.65 21.34 9.47
N TYR A 320 1.93 20.39 10.37
CA TYR A 320 3.09 19.53 10.25
C TYR A 320 2.74 18.24 9.50
N PRO A 321 3.54 17.80 8.51
CA PRO A 321 3.22 16.69 7.62
C PRO A 321 2.89 15.40 8.35
N ILE A 322 3.72 14.96 9.30
CA ILE A 322 3.48 13.71 10.02
C ILE A 322 2.24 13.82 10.92
N SER A 323 2.02 15.00 11.52
CA SER A 323 0.82 15.25 12.31
C SER A 323 -0.45 15.17 11.45
N ALA A 324 -0.42 15.75 10.25
CA ALA A 324 -1.52 15.71 9.29
C ALA A 324 -1.82 14.28 8.84
N ILE A 325 -0.79 13.50 8.51
CA ILE A 325 -0.94 12.13 8.02
C ILE A 325 -1.52 11.22 9.11
N ILE A 326 -0.95 11.23 10.32
CA ILE A 326 -1.46 10.43 11.44
C ILE A 326 -2.91 10.83 11.76
N ALA A 327 -3.22 12.12 11.85
CA ALA A 327 -4.60 12.57 12.08
C ALA A 327 -5.55 12.17 10.93
N ALA A 328 -5.10 12.23 9.68
CA ALA A 328 -5.90 11.78 8.54
C ALA A 328 -6.16 10.26 8.60
N GLU A 329 -5.16 9.45 8.95
CA GLU A 329 -5.35 8.00 9.15
C GLU A 329 -6.32 7.69 10.29
N GLN A 330 -6.31 8.48 11.36
CA GLN A 330 -7.16 8.24 12.53
C GLN A 330 -8.61 8.73 12.38
N PHE A 331 -8.86 9.74 11.54
CA PHE A 331 -10.18 10.39 11.43
C PHE A 331 -10.75 10.45 10.01
N LEU A 332 -9.93 10.76 9.00
CA LEU A 332 -10.38 10.87 7.61
C LEU A 332 -10.53 9.50 6.94
N LYS A 333 -9.56 8.60 7.12
CA LYS A 333 -9.61 7.24 6.55
C LYS A 333 -10.84 6.45 7.03
N PRO A 334 -11.18 6.38 8.33
CA PRO A 334 -12.41 5.72 8.77
C PRO A 334 -13.67 6.36 8.18
N LEU A 335 -13.71 7.68 8.03
CA LEU A 335 -14.84 8.38 7.43
C LEU A 335 -15.02 8.04 5.95
N ILE A 336 -13.94 8.00 5.16
CA ILE A 336 -13.97 7.62 3.75
C ILE A 336 -14.42 6.16 3.60
N PHE A 337 -13.83 5.24 4.36
CA PHE A 337 -14.21 3.82 4.34
C PHE A 337 -15.68 3.65 4.67
N ARG A 338 -16.18 4.37 5.68
CA ARG A 338 -17.57 4.32 6.07
C ARG A 338 -18.52 4.87 5.00
N LYS A 339 -18.17 5.99 4.37
CA LYS A 339 -18.90 6.54 3.21
C LYS A 339 -18.89 5.59 2.01
N LEU A 340 -17.93 4.66 1.93
CA LEU A 340 -17.90 3.57 0.95
C LEU A 340 -18.62 2.30 1.40
N GLY A 341 -19.11 2.23 2.65
CA GLY A 341 -19.69 1.00 3.22
C GLY A 341 -18.67 -0.05 3.67
N LEU A 342 -17.40 0.34 3.80
CA LEU A 342 -16.29 -0.51 4.20
C LEU A 342 -15.91 -0.32 5.66
N ILE A 343 -15.15 -1.28 6.18
CA ILE A 343 -14.49 -1.22 7.49
C ILE A 343 -12.98 -1.08 7.24
N VAL A 344 -12.31 -0.25 8.04
CA VAL A 344 -10.85 -0.12 7.99
C VAL A 344 -10.22 -1.43 8.45
N LYS A 345 -9.45 -2.08 7.57
CA LYS A 345 -8.63 -3.23 7.95
C LYS A 345 -7.51 -2.76 8.89
N ARG A 346 -7.30 -3.48 9.99
CA ARG A 346 -6.14 -3.28 10.85
C ARG A 346 -4.88 -3.66 10.08
N ARG A 347 -3.79 -2.95 10.34
CA ARG A 347 -2.47 -3.34 9.88
C ARG A 347 -2.06 -4.63 10.59
N GLU A 348 -1.18 -5.39 9.95
CA GLU A 348 -0.55 -6.53 10.62
C GLU A 348 0.29 -6.01 11.78
N GLU A 349 0.17 -6.64 12.94
CA GLU A 349 0.92 -6.32 14.15
C GLU A 349 1.89 -7.45 14.43
N ILE A 350 3.16 -7.10 14.66
CA ILE A 350 4.21 -8.06 15.01
C ILE A 350 4.91 -7.65 16.30
N LYS A 351 5.48 -8.64 16.99
CA LYS A 351 6.34 -8.41 18.16
C LYS A 351 7.74 -8.04 17.71
N VAL A 352 8.26 -6.94 18.22
CA VAL A 352 9.60 -6.42 17.93
C VAL A 352 10.29 -6.02 19.22
N HIS A 353 11.62 -5.92 19.19
CA HIS A 353 12.40 -5.52 20.35
C HIS A 353 13.07 -4.18 20.12
N MET A 354 12.95 -3.27 21.08
CA MET A 354 13.54 -1.94 20.92
C MET A 354 15.05 -2.00 20.85
N ALA A 355 15.60 -1.49 19.75
CA ALA A 355 17.04 -1.31 19.63
C ALA A 355 17.50 -0.20 20.58
N HIS A 356 16.73 0.85 20.84
CA HIS A 356 17.16 1.94 21.74
C HIS A 356 16.08 2.27 22.76
N LYS A 357 16.49 2.73 23.95
CA LYS A 357 15.57 3.36 24.89
C LYS A 357 14.96 4.61 24.24
N VAL A 358 13.64 4.73 24.32
CA VAL A 358 12.87 5.88 23.85
C VAL A 358 12.13 6.46 25.03
N VAL A 359 12.22 7.78 25.22
CA VAL A 359 11.42 8.49 26.23
C VAL A 359 10.19 9.09 25.54
N SER A 360 9.02 8.89 26.13
CA SER A 360 7.74 9.44 25.68
C SER A 360 7.11 10.33 26.74
N ARG A 361 6.17 11.17 26.33
CA ARG A 361 5.50 12.12 27.21
C ARG A 361 4.18 11.54 27.71
N LEU A 362 3.97 11.58 29.03
CA LEU A 362 2.68 11.21 29.63
C LEU A 362 1.53 12.08 29.13
N GLY A 363 0.38 11.43 28.97
CA GLY A 363 -0.88 12.05 28.58
C GLY A 363 -1.07 12.20 27.06
N ASP A 364 -0.16 11.71 26.25
CA ASP A 364 -0.30 11.58 24.79
C ASP A 364 0.02 10.15 24.38
N GLU A 365 -0.80 9.57 23.52
CA GLU A 365 -0.43 8.34 22.82
C GLU A 365 0.54 8.67 21.68
N GLU A 366 1.74 8.09 21.71
CA GLU A 366 2.77 8.37 20.70
C GLU A 366 2.77 7.33 19.58
N PHE A 367 2.77 7.82 18.34
CA PHE A 367 2.99 7.06 17.12
C PHE A 367 4.47 7.13 16.75
N LEU A 368 5.25 6.22 17.34
CA LEU A 368 6.69 6.12 17.11
C LEU A 368 6.95 5.42 15.77
N ARG A 369 7.56 6.13 14.83
CA ARG A 369 8.02 5.55 13.57
C ARG A 369 9.32 4.79 13.80
N VAL A 370 9.40 3.57 13.28
CA VAL A 370 10.59 2.73 13.38
C VAL A 370 10.95 2.11 12.04
N LYS A 371 12.24 1.88 11.85
CA LYS A 371 12.74 0.88 10.91
C LYS A 371 12.88 -0.46 11.62
N LEU A 372 12.74 -1.55 10.89
CA LEU A 372 12.87 -2.89 11.43
C LEU A 372 14.05 -3.62 10.78
N GLY A 373 14.71 -4.49 11.53
CA GLY A 373 15.77 -5.35 11.01
C GLY A 373 15.81 -6.69 11.73
N ASN A 374 16.00 -7.77 10.98
CA ASN A 374 16.09 -9.12 11.54
C ASN A 374 17.53 -9.46 11.89
N ILE A 375 17.92 -9.32 13.16
CA ILE A 375 19.27 -9.63 13.64
C ILE A 375 19.26 -11.00 14.33
N ASP A 376 19.97 -12.00 13.78
CA ASP A 376 20.07 -13.36 14.34
C ASP A 376 18.70 -14.00 14.66
N GLY A 377 17.67 -13.76 13.83
CA GLY A 377 16.30 -14.28 14.03
C GLY A 377 15.42 -13.42 14.94
N LYS A 378 15.92 -12.29 15.44
CA LYS A 378 15.21 -11.35 16.31
C LYS A 378 14.93 -10.04 15.57
N ILE A 379 13.66 -9.66 15.46
CA ILE A 379 13.28 -8.39 14.83
C ILE A 379 13.52 -7.24 15.82
N MET A 380 14.48 -6.39 15.47
CA MET A 380 14.89 -5.21 16.22
C MET A 380 14.25 -3.95 15.62
N ALA A 381 13.77 -3.05 16.47
CA ALA A 381 13.11 -1.80 16.08
C ALA A 381 14.01 -0.58 16.36
N TYR A 382 14.30 0.19 15.33
CA TYR A 382 15.17 1.36 15.37
C TYR A 382 14.32 2.63 15.24
N PRO A 383 14.22 3.44 16.30
CA PRO A 383 13.48 4.70 16.27
C PRO A 383 14.00 5.65 15.18
N LEU A 384 13.09 6.16 14.36
CA LEU A 384 13.39 7.21 13.39
C LEU A 384 13.28 8.60 14.03
N SER A 385 13.71 9.62 13.29
CA SER A 385 13.65 11.02 13.73
C SER A 385 12.23 11.43 14.14
N ARG A 386 12.09 11.94 15.38
CA ARG A 386 10.79 12.20 16.01
C ARG A 386 10.13 13.51 15.58
N GLY A 387 10.86 14.40 14.89
CA GLY A 387 10.34 15.70 14.48
C GLY A 387 9.06 15.59 13.63
N ALA A 388 8.02 16.34 13.98
CA ALA A 388 6.73 16.31 13.26
C ALA A 388 6.84 16.85 11.82
N GLY A 389 7.86 17.67 11.55
CA GLY A 389 8.20 18.19 10.22
C GLY A 389 9.07 17.29 9.35
N VAL A 390 9.54 16.15 9.88
CA VAL A 390 10.51 15.28 9.18
C VAL A 390 9.74 14.27 8.32
N VAL A 391 9.29 14.68 7.14
CA VAL A 391 8.49 13.83 6.25
C VAL A 391 9.24 12.56 5.82
N THR A 392 10.56 12.63 5.67
CA THR A 392 11.43 11.50 5.32
C THR A 392 11.32 10.33 6.30
N SER A 393 11.05 10.60 7.57
CA SER A 393 10.87 9.56 8.58
C SER A 393 9.68 8.64 8.30
N LEU A 394 8.66 9.09 7.55
CA LEU A 394 7.55 8.22 7.16
C LEU A 394 7.86 7.46 5.87
N VAL A 395 8.62 8.07 4.96
CA VAL A 395 9.14 7.39 3.75
C VAL A 395 10.03 6.21 4.15
N GLU A 396 10.80 6.36 5.21
CA GLU A 396 11.73 5.35 5.70
C GLU A 396 11.09 4.29 6.61
N ALA A 397 9.97 4.61 7.26
CA ALA A 397 9.39 3.76 8.31
C ALA A 397 8.87 2.43 7.76
N ASP A 398 9.24 1.34 8.44
CA ASP A 398 8.70 0.01 8.17
C ASP A 398 7.47 -0.28 9.05
N ALA A 399 7.37 0.38 10.20
CA ALA A 399 6.30 0.17 11.15
C ALA A 399 6.06 1.39 12.06
N LEU A 400 4.90 1.38 12.74
CA LEU A 400 4.55 2.28 13.82
C LEU A 400 4.43 1.50 15.13
N ILE A 401 5.08 1.99 16.19
CA ILE A 401 4.89 1.50 17.56
C ILE A 401 4.02 2.51 18.29
N ARG A 402 2.96 2.03 18.95
CA ARG A 402 2.07 2.87 19.76
C ARG A 402 2.51 2.84 21.21
N ILE A 403 3.04 3.96 21.70
CA ILE A 403 3.38 4.11 23.12
C ILE A 403 2.13 4.62 23.84
N PRO A 404 1.56 3.85 24.78
CA PRO A 404 0.32 4.23 25.46
C PRO A 404 0.45 5.52 26.27
N LEU A 405 -0.67 6.22 26.45
CA LEU A 405 -0.72 7.54 27.12
C LEU A 405 -0.16 7.56 28.57
N LEU A 406 -0.17 6.41 29.25
CA LEU A 406 0.30 6.26 30.63
C LEU A 406 1.75 5.73 30.71
N LYS A 407 2.46 5.66 29.59
CA LYS A 407 3.81 5.10 29.51
C LYS A 407 4.84 6.20 29.18
N GLU A 408 5.90 6.29 29.96
CA GLU A 408 6.96 7.31 29.83
C GLU A 408 8.00 6.99 28.74
N GLY A 409 7.76 5.96 27.93
CA GLY A 409 8.71 5.49 26.95
C GLY A 409 8.76 3.98 26.83
N VAL A 410 9.80 3.48 26.20
CA VAL A 410 10.07 2.06 26.02
C VAL A 410 11.56 1.85 26.25
N ASP A 411 11.92 0.86 27.06
CA ASP A 411 13.30 0.60 27.41
C ASP A 411 14.04 -0.20 26.32
N PHE A 412 15.37 -0.21 26.42
CA PHE A 412 16.21 -1.01 25.53
C PHE A 412 15.87 -2.50 25.67
N GLY A 413 15.69 -3.18 24.53
CA GLY A 413 15.40 -4.61 24.46
C GLY A 413 13.99 -5.01 24.89
N GLU A 414 13.15 -4.05 25.29
CA GLU A 414 11.76 -4.31 25.63
C GLU A 414 10.99 -4.79 24.39
N GLU A 415 10.18 -5.85 24.56
CA GLU A 415 9.29 -6.36 23.52
C GLU A 415 8.04 -5.49 23.43
N VAL A 416 7.70 -5.04 22.24
CA VAL A 416 6.52 -4.21 21.96
C VAL A 416 5.86 -4.62 20.65
N GLU A 417 4.60 -4.26 20.49
CA GLU A 417 3.85 -4.46 19.25
C GLU A 417 4.12 -3.32 18.25
N ALA A 418 4.33 -3.68 16.99
CA ALA A 418 4.55 -2.76 15.90
C ALA A 418 3.54 -3.03 14.76
N GLU A 419 2.81 -1.99 14.36
CA GLU A 419 1.91 -1.99 13.21
C GLU A 419 2.72 -1.81 11.91
N LEU A 420 2.72 -2.82 11.04
CA LEU A 420 3.51 -2.80 9.80
C LEU A 420 2.97 -1.78 8.79
N LEU A 421 3.90 -1.02 8.21
CA LEU A 421 3.70 -0.12 7.06
C LEU A 421 4.22 -0.74 5.75
N GLU A 422 5.10 -1.73 5.85
CA GLU A 422 5.79 -2.39 4.74
C GLU A 422 5.70 -3.92 4.87
N ASP A 423 5.94 -4.65 3.78
CA ASP A 423 5.91 -6.12 3.76
C ASP A 423 6.99 -6.74 4.66
N LEU A 424 6.61 -7.75 5.45
CA LEU A 424 7.50 -8.42 6.40
C LEU A 424 8.69 -9.12 5.73
N ASN A 425 8.55 -9.63 4.50
CA ASN A 425 9.65 -10.29 3.81
C ASN A 425 10.71 -9.28 3.38
N LYS A 426 10.29 -8.11 2.89
CA LYS A 426 11.20 -7.00 2.60
C LYS A 426 11.92 -6.52 3.86
N ILE A 427 11.21 -6.44 4.99
CA ILE A 427 11.79 -6.08 6.29
C ILE A 427 12.86 -7.09 6.74
N LYS A 428 12.63 -8.40 6.54
CA LYS A 428 13.60 -9.44 6.92
C LYS A 428 14.92 -9.31 6.16
N ASN A 429 14.90 -8.70 4.98
CA ASN A 429 16.07 -8.46 4.15
C ASN A 429 16.72 -7.07 4.38
N ASN A 430 16.28 -6.31 5.39
CA ASN A 430 16.96 -5.08 5.78
C ASN A 430 18.34 -5.38 6.39
N ILE A 431 19.41 -4.94 5.72
CA ILE A 431 20.78 -5.01 6.24
C ILE A 431 21.04 -3.75 7.09
N ILE A 432 20.90 -3.92 8.40
CA ILE A 432 21.21 -2.87 9.38
C ILE A 432 22.72 -2.62 9.51
N VAL A 433 23.08 -1.35 9.34
CA VAL A 433 24.42 -0.78 9.57
C VAL A 433 24.30 0.28 10.66
N THR A 434 25.14 0.21 11.69
CA THR A 434 25.09 1.18 12.80
C THR A 434 26.48 1.73 13.07
N GLY A 435 26.63 3.05 13.17
CA GLY A 435 27.92 3.63 13.51
C GLY A 435 28.09 5.07 13.07
N SER A 436 29.26 5.36 12.52
CA SER A 436 29.54 6.66 11.92
C SER A 436 28.83 6.85 10.58
N HIS A 437 28.33 8.06 10.36
CA HIS A 437 27.79 8.48 9.07
C HIS A 437 28.88 8.50 8.00
N ASP A 438 28.57 7.94 6.84
CA ASP A 438 29.43 7.94 5.65
C ASP A 438 28.57 7.93 4.38
N LEU A 439 28.86 8.82 3.43
CA LEU A 439 28.11 8.93 2.17
C LEU A 439 28.29 7.71 1.27
N VAL A 440 29.38 6.96 1.44
CA VAL A 440 29.60 5.70 0.69
C VAL A 440 28.50 4.68 1.01
N LEU A 441 27.90 4.72 2.20
CA LEU A 441 26.77 3.83 2.53
C LEU A 441 25.53 4.12 1.67
N ASP A 442 25.30 5.37 1.28
CA ASP A 442 24.18 5.74 0.42
C ASP A 442 24.42 5.24 -1.01
N ILE A 443 25.67 5.31 -1.49
CA ILE A 443 26.08 4.74 -2.80
C ILE A 443 25.92 3.22 -2.76
N LEU A 444 26.47 2.55 -1.75
CA LEU A 444 26.34 1.10 -1.58
C LEU A 444 24.88 0.65 -1.49
N ARG A 445 24.02 1.45 -0.84
CA ARG A 445 22.59 1.16 -0.79
C ARG A 445 21.97 1.17 -2.19
N ASN A 446 22.36 2.10 -3.06
CA ASN A 446 21.90 2.13 -4.44
C ASN A 446 22.39 0.91 -5.23
N GLU A 447 23.69 0.66 -5.22
CA GLU A 447 24.31 -0.49 -5.92
C GLU A 447 23.67 -1.82 -5.46
N LEU A 448 23.44 -1.97 -4.16
CA LEU A 448 22.77 -3.15 -3.61
C LEU A 448 21.35 -3.31 -4.15
N GLN A 449 20.58 -2.23 -4.29
CA GLN A 449 19.20 -2.32 -4.81
C GLN A 449 19.16 -2.61 -6.31
N GLU A 450 20.17 -2.20 -7.08
CA GLU A 450 20.26 -2.51 -8.50
C GLU A 450 20.54 -4.00 -8.76
N GLU A 451 21.43 -4.60 -7.96
CA GLU A 451 21.81 -6.01 -8.13
C GLU A 451 20.93 -6.98 -7.32
N PHE A 452 20.45 -6.55 -6.15
CA PHE A 452 19.70 -7.35 -5.17
C PHE A 452 18.46 -6.60 -4.68
N SER A 453 17.46 -6.48 -5.56
CA SER A 453 16.24 -5.68 -5.33
C SER A 453 15.41 -6.07 -4.09
N ASP A 454 15.62 -7.26 -3.54
CA ASP A 454 14.97 -7.75 -2.33
C ASP A 454 15.72 -7.38 -1.04
N PHE A 455 16.94 -6.85 -1.12
CA PHE A 455 17.72 -6.36 0.00
C PHE A 455 17.69 -4.84 0.11
N ASN A 456 17.81 -4.34 1.33
CA ASN A 456 17.85 -2.90 1.58
C ASN A 456 18.86 -2.59 2.69
N LEU A 457 19.87 -1.80 2.36
CA LEU A 457 20.85 -1.32 3.34
C LEU A 457 20.26 -0.15 4.14
N VAL A 458 20.29 -0.23 5.46
CA VAL A 458 19.76 0.81 6.34
C VAL A 458 20.84 1.23 7.33
N SER A 459 21.20 2.51 7.34
CA SER A 459 22.22 3.07 8.21
C SER A 459 21.62 3.87 9.39
N PHE A 460 22.16 3.66 10.59
CA PHE A 460 21.86 4.45 11.80
C PHE A 460 23.12 5.12 12.33
N ASN A 461 23.05 6.44 12.44
CA ASN A 461 24.19 7.27 12.82
C ASN A 461 24.22 7.47 14.34
N VAL A 462 25.11 6.75 15.03
CA VAL A 462 25.30 6.80 16.49
C VAL A 462 26.77 7.01 16.88
N GLY A 463 27.62 7.31 15.90
CA GLY A 463 29.07 7.43 16.05
C GLY A 463 29.77 6.07 16.11
N SER A 464 31.09 6.08 15.89
CA SER A 464 31.89 4.85 15.74
C SER A 464 31.80 3.92 16.94
N MET A 465 31.96 4.46 18.16
CA MET A 465 31.89 3.67 19.38
C MET A 465 30.49 3.07 19.58
N GLY A 466 29.43 3.83 19.27
CA GLY A 466 28.05 3.35 19.31
C GLY A 466 27.82 2.19 18.33
N GLY A 467 28.42 2.27 17.14
CA GLY A 467 28.39 1.19 16.15
C GLY A 467 29.04 -0.09 16.64
N LEU A 468 30.27 0.00 17.16
CA LEU A 468 30.96 -1.17 17.73
C LEU A 468 30.21 -1.75 18.93
N LEU A 469 29.62 -0.92 19.80
CA LEU A 469 28.78 -1.39 20.90
C LEU A 469 27.50 -2.10 20.39
N ALA A 470 26.84 -1.57 19.36
CA ALA A 470 25.67 -2.20 18.75
C ALA A 470 26.02 -3.57 18.16
N LEU A 471 27.17 -3.70 17.49
CA LEU A 471 27.64 -4.98 16.94
C LEU A 471 27.96 -5.99 18.05
N LYS A 472 28.60 -5.53 19.14
CA LYS A 472 28.86 -6.36 20.33
C LYS A 472 27.58 -6.86 20.99
N GLN A 473 26.54 -6.04 21.01
CA GLN A 473 25.23 -6.38 21.57
C GLN A 473 24.30 -7.12 20.59
N LYS A 474 24.78 -7.50 19.39
CA LYS A 474 23.99 -8.15 18.34
C LYS A 474 22.73 -7.34 17.95
N ARG A 475 22.94 -6.05 17.69
CA ARG A 475 21.88 -5.11 17.29
C ARG A 475 22.09 -4.53 15.91
N THR A 476 23.03 -5.05 15.14
CA THR A 476 23.33 -4.58 13.79
C THR A 476 24.07 -5.70 13.08
N HIS A 477 23.94 -5.77 11.76
CA HIS A 477 24.75 -6.71 10.96
C HIS A 477 26.16 -6.16 10.79
N LEU A 478 26.25 -4.87 10.49
CA LEU A 478 27.50 -4.17 10.19
C LEU A 478 27.67 -2.97 11.12
N ALA A 479 28.93 -2.63 11.42
CA ALA A 479 29.27 -1.40 12.13
C ALA A 479 30.31 -0.58 11.37
N THR A 480 30.10 0.73 11.31
CA THR A 480 31.04 1.68 10.71
C THR A 480 31.82 2.42 11.80
N ALA A 481 33.14 2.55 11.61
CA ALA A 481 34.01 3.18 12.59
C ALA A 481 35.20 3.92 11.94
N HIS A 482 35.57 5.04 12.56
CA HIS A 482 36.77 5.82 12.27
C HIS A 482 37.42 6.30 13.57
N LEU A 483 37.75 5.37 14.46
CA LEU A 483 38.34 5.65 15.76
C LEU A 483 39.86 5.70 15.67
N LEU A 484 40.45 6.87 15.87
CA LEU A 484 41.90 7.02 16.03
C LEU A 484 42.31 6.61 17.45
N ASP A 485 43.28 5.72 17.56
CA ASP A 485 43.97 5.48 18.82
C ASP A 485 45.16 6.46 18.95
N PRO A 486 45.16 7.37 19.93
CA PRO A 486 46.20 8.40 20.03
C PRO A 486 47.56 7.83 20.45
N GLU A 487 47.61 6.65 21.07
CA GLU A 487 48.86 6.02 21.51
C GLU A 487 49.61 5.34 20.36
N SER A 488 48.90 4.52 19.56
CA SER A 488 49.49 3.84 18.41
C SER A 488 49.46 4.65 17.10
N GLY A 489 48.56 5.64 16.99
CA GLY A 489 48.26 6.32 15.74
C GLY A 489 47.44 5.47 14.76
N GLU A 490 47.06 4.25 15.13
CA GLU A 490 46.29 3.35 14.28
C GLU A 490 44.78 3.64 14.37
N TYR A 491 44.09 3.54 13.24
CA TYR A 491 42.64 3.61 13.20
C TYR A 491 41.99 2.25 13.43
N ASN A 492 40.90 2.24 14.20
CA ASN A 492 39.94 1.15 14.44
C ASN A 492 40.49 -0.12 15.11
N PHE A 493 41.64 -0.66 14.67
CA PHE A 493 42.16 -1.96 15.11
C PHE A 493 42.40 -2.07 16.62
N PRO A 494 42.99 -1.08 17.32
CA PRO A 494 43.14 -1.14 18.78
C PRO A 494 41.80 -1.27 19.52
N TYR A 495 40.78 -0.52 19.07
CA TYR A 495 39.43 -0.59 19.64
C TYR A 495 38.74 -1.92 19.34
N ILE A 496 38.85 -2.43 18.10
CA ILE A 496 38.27 -3.71 17.69
C ILE A 496 38.86 -4.85 18.52
N LYS A 497 40.20 -4.93 18.61
CA LYS A 497 40.90 -5.96 19.40
C LYS A 497 40.47 -5.93 20.88
N LYS A 498 40.33 -4.74 21.46
CA LYS A 498 39.89 -4.56 22.85
C LYS A 498 38.42 -4.96 23.07
N MET A 499 37.54 -4.62 22.14
CA MET A 499 36.09 -4.84 22.29
C MET A 499 35.65 -6.27 21.95
N PHE A 500 36.39 -6.96 21.06
CA PHE A 500 36.05 -8.26 20.47
C PHE A 500 37.22 -9.27 20.53
N PRO A 501 37.77 -9.57 21.72
CA PRO A 501 39.00 -10.37 21.85
C PRO A 501 38.87 -11.83 21.37
N GLN A 502 37.64 -12.34 21.24
CA GLN A 502 37.36 -13.74 20.87
C GLN A 502 36.31 -13.88 19.76
N ARG A 503 36.09 -12.83 18.96
CA ARG A 503 35.11 -12.85 17.87
C ARG A 503 35.83 -12.65 16.54
N GLU A 504 35.61 -13.56 15.61
CA GLU A 504 36.07 -13.38 14.24
C GLU A 504 35.26 -12.27 13.57
N LEU A 505 35.96 -11.28 13.01
CA LEU A 505 35.37 -10.13 12.34
C LEU A 505 36.12 -9.89 11.03
N MET A 506 35.38 -9.57 9.98
CA MET A 506 35.93 -9.03 8.75
C MET A 506 35.91 -7.50 8.82
N VAL A 507 37.07 -6.88 8.61
CA VAL A 507 37.20 -5.43 8.52
C VAL A 507 37.38 -5.07 7.05
N VAL A 508 36.44 -4.31 6.51
CA VAL A 508 36.48 -3.83 5.12
C VAL A 508 36.77 -2.34 5.15
N ASN A 509 37.87 -1.92 4.51
CA ASN A 509 38.11 -0.50 4.25
C ASN A 509 37.26 -0.11 3.04
N LEU A 510 36.31 0.81 3.25
CA LEU A 510 35.44 1.32 2.18
C LEU A 510 36.07 2.51 1.45
N THR A 511 36.65 3.45 2.21
CA THR A 511 37.20 4.69 1.68
C THR A 511 38.23 5.27 2.64
N ASP A 512 39.24 5.94 2.09
CA ASP A 512 40.11 6.82 2.85
C ASP A 512 39.50 8.23 2.91
N ARG A 513 39.47 8.83 4.09
CA ARG A 513 38.88 10.15 4.31
C ARG A 513 39.94 11.22 4.51
N GLU A 514 40.04 12.14 3.56
CA GLU A 514 40.81 13.37 3.75
C GLU A 514 40.00 14.40 4.55
N GLN A 515 40.61 14.97 5.59
CA GLN A 515 40.04 16.06 6.37
C GLN A 515 40.94 17.29 6.25
N GLY A 516 40.32 18.45 6.05
CA GLY A 516 41.04 19.70 5.87
C GLY A 516 40.18 20.91 6.26
N ILE A 517 40.76 22.09 6.10
CA ILE A 517 40.12 23.36 6.43
C ILE A 517 39.41 23.89 5.18
N MET A 518 38.10 24.13 5.27
CA MET A 518 37.39 24.88 4.23
C MET A 518 37.67 26.38 4.40
N ILE A 519 38.19 27.01 3.35
CA ILE A 519 38.56 28.43 3.37
C ILE A 519 37.77 29.24 2.34
N LYS A 520 37.55 30.53 2.61
CA LYS A 520 36.88 31.43 1.66
C LYS A 520 37.67 31.48 0.34
N ARG A 521 36.95 31.48 -0.79
CA ARG A 521 37.54 31.61 -2.13
C ARG A 521 38.53 32.77 -2.19
N GLY A 522 39.73 32.51 -2.72
CA GLY A 522 40.85 33.46 -2.78
C GLY A 522 41.75 33.46 -1.54
N ASN A 523 41.45 32.65 -0.52
CA ASN A 523 42.23 32.53 0.72
C ASN A 523 42.69 33.89 1.29
N PRO A 524 41.77 34.81 1.62
CA PRO A 524 42.13 36.19 1.96
C PRO A 524 43.02 36.31 3.21
N LYS A 525 43.09 35.26 4.04
CA LYS A 525 43.91 35.18 5.25
C LYS A 525 45.15 34.28 5.09
N ASN A 526 45.41 33.80 3.87
CA ASN A 526 46.54 32.95 3.52
C ASN A 526 46.72 31.75 4.48
N ILE A 527 45.62 31.08 4.82
CA ILE A 527 45.59 29.91 5.70
C ILE A 527 46.21 28.73 4.94
N LYS A 528 47.29 28.16 5.48
CA LYS A 528 48.03 27.02 4.92
C LYS A 528 47.95 25.77 5.80
N GLY A 529 47.63 25.92 7.09
CA GLY A 529 47.50 24.80 8.02
C GLY A 529 46.77 25.17 9.30
N ILE A 530 46.67 24.21 10.22
CA ILE A 530 45.97 24.37 11.51
C ILE A 530 46.65 25.45 12.37
N ASP A 531 47.97 25.59 12.30
CA ASP A 531 48.72 26.61 13.04
C ASP A 531 48.30 28.05 12.68
N ASP A 532 47.81 28.27 11.46
CA ASP A 532 47.31 29.58 11.05
C ASP A 532 46.00 29.94 11.75
N LEU A 533 45.22 28.97 12.23
CA LEU A 533 43.92 29.20 12.89
C LEU A 533 44.05 29.86 14.26
N VAL A 534 45.25 29.85 14.86
CA VAL A 534 45.50 30.43 16.19
C VAL A 534 45.67 31.96 16.13
N LYS A 535 45.69 32.55 14.92
CA LYS A 535 45.83 34.01 14.74
C LYS A 535 44.56 34.74 15.17
N LYS A 536 44.72 35.84 15.92
CA LYS A 536 43.64 36.63 16.55
C LYS A 536 42.60 37.20 15.57
N ASP A 537 42.92 37.27 14.28
CA ASP A 537 42.07 37.80 13.23
C ASP A 537 41.24 36.72 12.51
N ILE A 538 41.41 35.42 12.80
CA ILE A 538 40.58 34.31 12.30
C ILE A 538 39.49 34.00 13.35
N LYS A 539 38.22 34.03 12.94
CA LYS A 539 37.04 33.78 13.76
C LYS A 539 36.24 32.63 13.19
#